data_AF-A0A8H3WT10-F1
#
_entry.id   AF-A0A8H3WT10-F1
#
_cell.length_a   1.000
_cell.length_b   1.000
_cell.length_c   1.000
_cell.angle_alpha   90.00
_cell.angle_beta   90.00
_cell.angle_gamma   90.00
#
_symmetry.space_group_name_H-M   'P 1'
#
loop_
_entity.id
_entity.type
_entity.pdbx_description
1 polymer ?
#
loop_
_entity_poly.entity_id
_entity_poly.type
_entity_poly.pdbx_seq_one_letter_code
_entity_poly.pdbx_strand_id
1 'polypeptide(L)'
;MSNLAKVYHEYLALQIKFRAQETKYHFVLLKLFQVVSNSSDYEDAFVTYDKIKNKGNNDFKRQVKFKMGLHLLASAGCGQNTAKECKLIIEAAHLGFF
;
A
#
# COMPACT_ATOMS: atom_id res chain seq x y z
N MET A 1 20.48 -1.13 -38.66
CA MET A 1 19.46 -1.63 -37.72
C MET A 1 18.08 -1.45 -38.33
N SER A 2 17.19 -2.44 -38.25
CA SER A 2 15.80 -2.28 -38.73
C SER A 2 15.03 -1.33 -37.82
N ASN A 3 14.01 -0.65 -38.36
CA ASN A 3 13.15 0.25 -37.59
C ASN A 3 12.50 -0.47 -36.38
N LEU A 4 12.16 -1.75 -36.56
CA LEU A 4 11.58 -2.60 -35.52
C LEU A 4 12.53 -2.84 -34.34
N ALA A 5 13.82 -3.09 -34.60
CA ALA A 5 14.82 -3.29 -33.56
C ALA A 5 15.03 -2.01 -32.72
N LYS A 6 15.01 -0.84 -33.37
CA LYS A 6 15.11 0.45 -32.68
C LYS A 6 13.93 0.68 -31.73
N VAL A 7 12.70 0.47 -32.21
CA VAL A 7 11.48 0.60 -31.40
C VAL A 7 11.47 -0.35 -30.20
N TYR A 8 11.92 -1.60 -30.40
CA TYR A 8 12.00 -2.57 -29.31
C TYR A 8 13.02 -2.17 -28.22
N HIS A 9 14.18 -1.63 -28.61
CA HIS A 9 15.16 -1.11 -27.66
C HIS A 9 14.64 0.11 -26.88
N GLU A 10 13.93 1.02 -27.54
CA GLU A 10 13.29 2.18 -26.89
C GLU A 10 12.22 1.73 -25.88
N TYR A 11 11.40 0.73 -26.24
CA TYR A 11 10.43 0.12 -25.33
C TYR A 11 11.09 -0.49 -24.08
N LEU A 12 12.16 -1.27 -24.24
CA LEU A 12 12.89 -1.86 -23.11
C LEU A 12 13.47 -0.77 -22.18
N ALA A 13 14.05 0.28 -22.75
CA ALA A 13 14.58 1.40 -21.97
C ALA A 13 13.49 2.11 -21.15
N LEU A 14 12.30 2.31 -21.74
CA LEU A 14 11.14 2.86 -21.05
C LEU A 14 10.63 1.93 -19.95
N GLN A 15 10.58 0.62 -20.21
CA GLN A 15 10.15 -0.36 -19.22
C GLN A 15 11.07 -0.39 -18.00
N ILE A 16 12.39 -0.29 -18.19
CA ILE A 16 13.37 -0.20 -17.11
C ILE A 16 13.14 1.07 -16.28
N LYS A 17 12.96 2.22 -16.93
CA LYS A 17 12.68 3.49 -16.24
C LYS A 17 11.38 3.43 -15.46
N PHE A 18 10.33 2.84 -16.03
CA PHE A 18 9.05 2.65 -15.36
C PHE A 18 9.21 1.79 -14.10
N ARG A 19 9.84 0.61 -14.21
CA ARG A 19 10.08 -0.28 -13.06
C ARG A 19 10.90 0.41 -11.97
N ALA A 20 11.92 1.20 -12.34
CA ALA A 20 12.70 1.95 -11.37
C ALA A 20 11.85 2.96 -10.58
N GLN A 21 10.91 3.65 -11.25
CA GLN A 21 10.00 4.57 -10.57
C GLN A 21 8.95 3.85 -9.74
N GLU A 22 8.44 2.72 -10.22
CA GLU A 22 7.52 1.86 -9.48
C GLU A 22 8.16 1.36 -8.18
N THR A 23 9.42 0.92 -8.21
CA THR A 23 10.18 0.51 -7.02
C THR A 23 10.34 1.66 -6.04
N LYS A 24 10.71 2.86 -6.52
CA LYS A 24 10.83 4.06 -5.66
C LYS A 24 9.51 4.42 -5.00
N TYR A 25 8.42 4.36 -5.75
CA TYR A 25 7.08 4.62 -5.24
C TYR A 25 6.68 3.63 -4.14
N HIS A 26 6.90 2.33 -4.35
CA HIS A 26 6.64 1.31 -3.33
C HIS A 26 7.51 1.50 -2.08
N PHE A 27 8.78 1.86 -2.25
CA PHE A 27 9.67 2.15 -1.13
C PHE A 27 9.19 3.34 -0.28
N VAL A 28 8.70 4.40 -0.93
CA VAL A 28 8.11 5.56 -0.21
C VAL A 28 6.85 5.16 0.53
N LEU A 29 5.97 4.35 -0.09
CA LEU A 29 4.77 3.82 0.58
C LEU A 29 5.12 2.99 1.82
N LEU A 30 6.12 2.12 1.72
CA LEU A 30 6.61 1.30 2.86
C LEU A 30 7.16 2.16 3.99
N LYS A 31 7.97 3.18 3.67
CA LYS A 31 8.48 4.12 4.67
C LYS A 31 7.36 4.89 5.37
N LEU A 32 6.39 5.40 4.60
CA LEU A 32 5.23 6.09 5.16
C LEU A 32 4.44 5.16 6.09
N PHE A 33 4.19 3.92 5.65
CA PHE A 33 3.51 2.92 6.47
C PHE A 33 4.25 2.62 7.78
N GLN A 34 5.58 2.49 7.74
CA GLN A 34 6.39 2.27 8.94
C GLN A 34 6.34 3.45 9.92
N VAL A 35 6.51 4.68 9.42
CA VAL A 35 6.44 5.90 10.25
C VAL A 35 5.09 5.99 10.93
N VAL A 36 4.02 5.84 10.16
CA VAL A 36 2.64 5.92 10.66
C VAL A 36 2.34 4.81 11.66
N SER A 37 2.86 3.59 11.43
CA SER A 37 2.67 2.46 12.34
C SER A 37 3.37 2.60 13.68
N ASN A 38 4.37 3.47 13.76
CA ASN A 38 5.09 3.79 14.99
C ASN A 38 4.60 5.10 15.63
N SER A 39 3.62 5.78 15.02
CA SER A 39 3.06 7.02 15.55
C SER A 39 2.24 6.74 16.81
N SER A 40 2.41 7.59 17.82
CA SER A 40 1.49 7.65 18.97
C SER A 40 0.23 8.46 18.68
N ASP A 41 0.22 9.26 17.59
CA ASP A 41 -0.97 9.94 17.09
C ASP A 41 -1.76 8.96 16.21
N TYR A 42 -2.70 8.27 16.85
CA TYR A 42 -3.50 7.26 16.19
C TYR A 42 -4.53 7.83 15.22
N GLU A 43 -4.99 9.07 15.41
CA GLU A 43 -5.99 9.69 14.53
C GLU A 43 -5.36 10.07 13.19
N ASP A 44 -4.21 10.76 13.22
CA ASP A 44 -3.46 11.07 12.00
C ASP A 44 -2.95 9.78 11.31
N ALA A 45 -2.57 8.77 12.10
CA ALA A 45 -2.20 7.48 11.56
C ALA A 45 -3.35 6.82 10.80
N PHE A 46 -4.56 6.87 11.36
CA PHE A 46 -5.74 6.32 10.73
C PHE A 46 -6.11 7.04 9.43
N VAL A 47 -6.06 8.38 9.42
CA VAL A 47 -6.26 9.19 8.21
C VAL A 47 -5.24 8.81 7.13
N THR A 48 -4.00 8.59 7.52
CA THR A 48 -2.94 8.22 6.57
C THR A 48 -3.14 6.80 6.03
N TYR A 49 -3.51 5.84 6.86
CA TYR A 49 -3.90 4.50 6.40
C TYR A 49 -5.04 4.55 5.38
N ASP A 50 -6.08 5.36 5.63
CA ASP A 50 -7.22 5.48 4.74
C ASP A 50 -6.82 5.95 3.32
N LYS A 51 -5.85 6.88 3.25
CA LYS A 51 -5.29 7.40 1.99
C LYS A 51 -4.47 6.35 1.21
N ILE A 52 -3.76 5.46 1.92
CA ILE A 52 -2.78 4.55 1.28
C ILE A 52 -3.24 3.09 1.15
N LYS A 53 -4.34 2.68 1.81
CA LYS A 53 -4.81 1.26 1.86
C LYS A 53 -5.09 0.59 0.51
N ASN A 54 -5.26 1.36 -0.56
CA ASN A 54 -5.50 0.87 -1.92
C ASN A 54 -4.34 1.16 -2.89
N LYS A 55 -3.19 1.62 -2.39
CA LYS A 55 -2.00 1.94 -3.18
C LYS A 55 -1.00 0.77 -3.19
N GLY A 56 -0.06 0.79 -4.13
CA GLY A 56 1.00 -0.22 -4.22
C GLY A 56 0.51 -1.60 -4.68
N ASN A 57 1.32 -2.62 -4.42
CA ASN A 57 1.04 -4.02 -4.71
C ASN A 57 0.06 -4.63 -3.68
N ASN A 58 -0.40 -5.85 -3.94
CA ASN A 58 -1.39 -6.50 -3.08
C ASN A 58 -0.85 -6.80 -1.67
N ASP A 59 0.44 -7.12 -1.55
CA ASP A 59 1.10 -7.34 -0.28
C ASP A 59 1.05 -6.08 0.60
N PHE A 60 1.43 -4.93 0.05
CA PHE A 60 1.35 -3.65 0.74
C PHE A 60 -0.09 -3.31 1.16
N LYS A 61 -1.07 -3.46 0.25
CA LYS A 61 -2.49 -3.23 0.55
C LYS A 61 -2.96 -4.11 1.71
N ARG A 62 -2.56 -5.40 1.71
CA ARG A 62 -2.89 -6.35 2.77
C ARG A 62 -2.34 -5.87 4.12
N GLN A 63 -1.06 -5.50 4.18
CA GLN A 63 -0.42 -5.00 5.40
C GLN A 63 -1.12 -3.75 5.95
N VAL A 64 -1.42 -2.76 5.10
CA VAL A 64 -2.11 -1.53 5.52
C VAL A 64 -3.51 -1.83 6.03
N LYS A 65 -4.31 -2.59 5.28
CA LYS A 65 -5.70 -2.93 5.67
C LYS A 65 -5.75 -3.72 6.98
N PHE A 66 -4.83 -4.67 7.16
CA PHE A 66 -4.72 -5.45 8.38
C PHE A 66 -4.38 -4.56 9.60
N LYS A 67 -3.36 -3.72 9.49
CA LYS A 67 -2.95 -2.80 10.56
C LYS A 67 -4.06 -1.78 10.90
N MET A 68 -4.72 -1.23 9.88
CA MET A 68 -5.87 -0.34 10.04
C MET A 68 -7.04 -1.02 10.75
N GLY A 69 -7.31 -2.30 10.44
CA GLY A 69 -8.31 -3.11 11.15
C GLY A 69 -7.97 -3.30 12.63
N LEU A 70 -6.71 -3.62 12.96
CA LEU A 70 -6.25 -3.74 14.35
C LEU A 70 -6.43 -2.45 15.16
N HIS A 71 -6.21 -1.28 14.55
CA HIS A 71 -6.40 0.00 15.24
C HIS A 71 -7.89 0.25 15.55
N LEU A 72 -8.81 -0.14 14.66
CA LEU A 72 -10.26 -0.04 14.89
C LEU A 72 -10.73 -0.93 16.04
N LEU A 73 -10.17 -2.14 16.17
CA LEU A 73 -10.44 -3.04 17.30
C LEU A 73 -10.08 -2.39 18.63
N ALA A 74 -8.89 -1.77 18.68
CA ALA A 74 -8.37 -1.12 19.87
C ALA A 74 -9.06 0.21 20.22
N SER A 75 -10.00 0.72 19.39
CA SER A 75 -10.51 2.10 19.45
C SER A 75 -9.38 3.15 19.44
N ALA A 76 -8.24 2.83 18.83
CA ALA A 76 -7.07 3.70 18.83
C ALA A 76 -7.26 4.80 17.77
N GLY A 77 -7.46 6.05 18.20
CA GLY A 77 -7.59 7.23 17.33
C GLY A 77 -8.89 7.29 16.51
N CYS A 78 -9.86 6.44 16.84
CA CYS A 78 -11.15 6.32 16.16
C CYS A 78 -12.11 5.59 17.11
N GLY A 79 -13.40 5.96 17.15
CA GLY A 79 -14.39 5.18 17.88
C GLY A 79 -14.46 3.74 17.36
N GLN A 80 -14.76 2.79 18.25
CA GLN A 80 -14.87 1.36 17.91
C GLN A 80 -15.87 1.17 16.75
N ASN A 81 -15.43 0.54 15.65
CA ASN A 81 -16.27 0.29 14.46
C ASN A 81 -16.00 -1.09 13.87
N THR A 82 -16.64 -2.08 14.50
CA THR A 82 -16.54 -3.52 14.20
C THR A 82 -16.95 -3.87 12.77
N ALA A 83 -17.92 -3.16 12.19
CA ALA A 83 -18.34 -3.39 10.79
C ALA A 83 -17.25 -2.99 9.78
N LYS A 84 -16.64 -1.81 9.99
CA LYS A 84 -15.55 -1.33 9.13
C LYS A 84 -14.28 -2.17 9.29
N GLU A 85 -14.02 -2.64 10.50
CA GLU A 85 -12.95 -3.58 10.82
C GLU A 85 -13.12 -4.92 10.07
N CYS A 86 -14.24 -5.61 10.26
CA CYS A 86 -14.51 -6.90 9.62
C CYS A 86 -14.35 -6.82 8.10
N LYS A 87 -14.82 -5.72 7.49
CA LYS A 87 -14.63 -5.46 6.07
C LYS A 87 -13.14 -5.36 5.68
N LEU A 88 -12.34 -4.61 6.42
CA LEU A 88 -10.91 -4.46 6.14
C LEU A 88 -10.13 -5.77 6.29
N ILE A 89 -10.48 -6.59 7.29
CA ILE A 89 -9.86 -7.91 7.51
C ILE A 89 -10.22 -8.86 6.37
N ILE A 90 -11.49 -8.92 5.96
CA ILE A 90 -11.94 -9.74 4.82
C ILE A 90 -11.25 -9.28 3.53
N GLU A 91 -11.20 -7.97 3.27
CA GLU A 91 -10.48 -7.43 2.12
C GLU A 91 -8.99 -7.77 2.13
N ALA A 92 -8.34 -7.76 3.31
CA ALA A 92 -6.95 -8.17 3.45
C ALA A 92 -6.76 -9.66 3.15
N ALA A 93 -7.66 -10.52 3.66
CA ALA A 93 -7.62 -11.96 3.40
C ALA A 93 -7.78 -12.30 1.92
N HIS A 94 -8.66 -11.58 1.21
CA HIS A 94 -8.88 -11.76 -0.23
C HIS A 94 -7.71 -11.30 -1.11
N LEU A 95 -6.75 -10.53 -0.59
CA LEU A 95 -5.57 -10.10 -1.34
C LEU A 95 -4.46 -11.18 -1.40
N GLY A 96 -4.63 -12.30 -0.69
CA GLY A 96 -3.74 -13.46 -0.72
C GLY A 96 -2.50 -13.33 0.17
N PHE A 97 -2.03 -14.47 0.69
CA PHE A 97 -0.69 -14.65 1.25
C PHE A 97 0.23 -15.14 0.12
N PHE A 98 1.19 -14.34 -0.30
CA PHE A 98 2.31 -14.77 -1.13
C PHE A 98 3.59 -14.48 -0.37
#